data_AF-A0A5C9ADH0-F1
#
_entry.id   AF-A0A5C9ADH0-F1
#
_cell.length_a   1.000
_cell.length_b   1.000
_cell.length_c   1.000
_cell.angle_alpha   90.00
_cell.angle_beta   90.00
_cell.angle_gamma   90.00
#
_symmetry.space_group_name_H-M   'P 1'
#
loop_
_entity.id
_entity.type
_entity.pdbx_description
1 polymer ?
#
loop_
_entity_poly.entity_id
_entity_poly.type
_entity_poly.pdbx_seq_one_letter_code
_entity_poly.pdbx_strand_id
1 'polypeptide(L)'
;AIETADGALDLYNKYLDQVIPWQTFDETIKELSRFKQEYSQAASVLVGDIKTLLMDSQDKYFEATQTVYEWCGVATQLLAAYILLFDEYNEKKASAQKDILIKVLDDGITKLNEAQKSLLVSSQSFNNASGKLLALDSQLTNDFSEKSSYFQSQVDKIRKEAYAGAAAGVVAGPFGLIISYSIAAGVVEGKLIPELKNKLKSVQNFFTTLSNTVKQANKDIDAAKLKLTTEIAAIGEIKTETETTRFYVDYDDLML
;
A
#
# COMPACT_ATOMS: atom_id res chain seq x y z
N ALA A 1 -28.68 11.77 3.31
CA ALA A 1 -27.54 12.52 3.89
C ALA A 1 -26.58 11.63 4.65
N ILE A 2 -26.99 11.04 5.77
CA ILE A 2 -26.12 10.18 6.59
C ILE A 2 -25.63 8.96 5.80
N GLU A 3 -26.49 8.30 5.02
CA GLU A 3 -26.11 7.14 4.20
C GLU A 3 -25.04 7.45 3.15
N THR A 4 -25.09 8.62 2.50
CA THR A 4 -24.08 9.02 1.50
C THR A 4 -22.75 9.34 2.16
N ALA A 5 -22.75 9.98 3.32
CA ALA A 5 -21.55 10.20 4.11
C ALA A 5 -20.94 8.87 4.60
N ASP A 6 -21.76 7.93 5.05
CA ASP A 6 -21.34 6.59 5.45
C ASP A 6 -20.76 5.79 4.27
N GLY A 7 -21.39 5.88 3.10
CA GLY A 7 -20.90 5.27 1.86
C GLY A 7 -19.51 5.78 1.44
N ALA A 8 -19.23 7.07 1.65
CA ALA A 8 -17.90 7.63 1.42
C ALA A 8 -16.85 7.12 2.42
N LEU A 9 -17.25 6.93 3.68
CA LEU A 9 -16.38 6.37 4.71
C LEU A 9 -16.09 4.88 4.47
N ASP A 10 -17.07 4.14 3.96
CA ASP A 10 -16.92 2.73 3.58
C ASP A 10 -15.84 2.50 2.51
N LEU A 11 -15.54 3.50 1.68
CA LEU A 11 -14.42 3.41 0.72
C LEU A 11 -13.06 3.28 1.42
N TYR A 12 -12.91 3.84 2.62
CA TYR A 12 -11.73 3.64 3.44
C TYR A 12 -11.83 2.30 4.18
N ASN A 13 -12.84 2.18 5.06
CA ASN A 13 -12.95 1.06 6.00
C ASN A 13 -13.14 -0.32 5.35
N LYS A 14 -13.89 -0.38 4.24
CA LYS A 14 -14.27 -1.65 3.59
C LYS A 14 -13.54 -1.92 2.29
N TYR A 15 -12.95 -0.91 1.67
CA TYR A 15 -12.26 -1.07 0.39
C TYR A 15 -10.75 -0.85 0.49
N LEU A 16 -10.30 0.37 0.77
CA LEU A 16 -8.86 0.67 0.82
C LEU A 16 -8.11 -0.12 1.91
N ASP A 17 -8.72 -0.31 3.07
CA ASP A 17 -8.11 -1.01 4.20
C ASP A 17 -8.06 -2.54 4.00
N GLN A 18 -8.91 -3.08 3.13
CA GLN A 18 -9.09 -4.53 2.94
C GLN A 18 -8.48 -5.06 1.66
N VAL A 19 -8.61 -4.31 0.56
CA VAL A 19 -8.19 -4.76 -0.78
C VAL A 19 -6.69 -4.56 -0.97
N ILE A 20 -6.12 -3.50 -0.41
CA ILE A 20 -4.69 -3.24 -0.50
C ILE A 20 -3.98 -3.97 0.65
N PRO A 21 -3.01 -4.85 0.37
CA PRO A 21 -2.35 -5.66 1.40
C PRO A 21 -1.26 -4.86 2.15
N TRP A 22 -1.68 -3.86 2.94
CA TRP A 22 -0.77 -2.95 3.66
C TRP A 22 0.23 -3.66 4.57
N GLN A 23 -0.20 -4.72 5.26
CA GLN A 23 0.69 -5.54 6.09
C GLN A 23 1.79 -6.21 5.25
N THR A 24 1.42 -6.78 4.10
CA THR A 24 2.38 -7.39 3.17
C THR A 24 3.40 -6.37 2.67
N PHE A 25 2.97 -5.12 2.43
CA PHE A 25 3.91 -4.05 2.06
C PHE A 25 4.86 -3.69 3.19
N ASP A 26 4.40 -3.59 4.45
CA ASP A 26 5.27 -3.33 5.60
C ASP A 26 6.34 -4.44 5.78
N GLU A 27 5.93 -5.70 5.70
CA GLU A 27 6.83 -6.85 5.75
C GLU A 27 7.83 -6.83 4.57
N THR A 28 7.35 -6.51 3.37
CA THR A 28 8.19 -6.40 2.17
C THR A 28 9.22 -5.28 2.30
N ILE A 29 8.82 -4.10 2.79
CA ILE A 29 9.71 -2.93 2.96
C ILE A 29 10.87 -3.28 3.91
N LYS A 30 10.60 -4.04 4.97
CA LYS A 30 11.61 -4.55 5.89
C LYS A 30 12.58 -5.51 5.19
N GLU A 31 12.07 -6.45 4.40
CA GLU A 31 12.87 -7.45 3.68
C GLU A 31 13.70 -6.86 2.51
N LEU A 32 13.25 -5.79 1.85
CA LEU A 32 13.94 -5.19 0.69
C LEU A 32 15.40 -4.76 0.98
N SER A 33 15.74 -4.54 2.25
CA SER A 33 17.11 -4.16 2.65
C SER A 33 18.02 -5.36 2.98
N ARG A 34 17.45 -6.56 3.15
CA ARG A 34 18.13 -7.74 3.70
C ARG A 34 19.38 -8.15 2.93
N PHE A 35 19.32 -8.06 1.60
CA PHE A 35 20.40 -8.50 0.71
C PHE A 35 20.92 -7.37 -0.19
N LYS A 36 20.82 -6.11 0.26
CA LYS A 36 21.14 -4.93 -0.56
C LYS A 36 22.55 -4.95 -1.18
N GLN A 37 23.53 -5.49 -0.45
CA GLN A 37 24.94 -5.57 -0.88
C GLN A 37 25.20 -6.73 -1.86
N GLU A 38 24.22 -7.61 -2.05
CA GLU A 38 24.37 -8.81 -2.87
C GLU A 38 23.90 -8.60 -4.31
N TYR A 39 23.10 -7.56 -4.55
CA TYR A 39 22.72 -7.14 -5.89
C TYR A 39 23.87 -6.49 -6.65
N SER A 40 23.78 -6.43 -7.98
CA SER A 40 24.61 -5.52 -8.76
C SER A 40 24.36 -4.07 -8.34
N GLN A 41 25.28 -3.16 -8.66
CA GLN A 41 25.11 -1.74 -8.31
C GLN A 41 23.80 -1.15 -8.89
N ALA A 42 23.47 -1.48 -10.14
CA ALA A 42 22.26 -1.01 -10.79
C ALA A 42 20.99 -1.57 -10.13
N ALA A 43 20.95 -2.88 -9.86
CA ALA A 43 19.82 -3.50 -9.17
C ALA A 43 19.68 -3.00 -7.72
N SER A 44 20.79 -2.77 -7.01
CA SER A 44 20.79 -2.26 -5.64
C SER A 44 20.17 -0.86 -5.53
N VAL A 45 20.45 0.02 -6.51
CA VAL A 45 19.82 1.35 -6.60
C VAL A 45 18.32 1.22 -6.86
N LEU A 46 17.91 0.38 -7.82
CA LEU A 46 16.49 0.15 -8.11
C LEU A 46 15.73 -0.40 -6.90
N VAL A 47 16.29 -1.38 -6.18
CA VAL A 47 15.70 -1.93 -4.95
C VAL A 47 15.56 -0.85 -3.87
N GLY A 48 16.55 0.03 -3.75
CA GLY A 48 16.51 1.19 -2.86
C GLY A 48 15.39 2.17 -3.21
N ASP A 49 15.27 2.55 -4.49
CA ASP A 49 14.21 3.43 -4.98
C ASP A 49 12.82 2.81 -4.75
N ILE A 50 12.65 1.53 -5.07
CA ILE A 50 11.38 0.80 -4.87
C ILE A 50 10.99 0.84 -3.40
N LYS A 51 11.92 0.55 -2.48
CA LYS A 51 11.66 0.63 -1.05
C LYS A 51 11.16 2.00 -0.65
N THR A 52 11.86 3.07 -1.05
CA THR A 52 11.49 4.45 -0.71
C THR A 52 10.10 4.81 -1.24
N LEU A 53 9.78 4.42 -2.48
CA LEU A 53 8.47 4.70 -3.09
C LEU A 53 7.34 3.92 -2.41
N LEU A 54 7.57 2.67 -2.00
CA LEU A 54 6.57 1.91 -1.25
C LEU A 54 6.35 2.47 0.16
N MET A 55 7.40 2.95 0.82
CA MET A 55 7.30 3.67 2.09
C MET A 55 6.49 4.95 1.93
N ASP A 56 6.80 5.78 0.92
CA ASP A 56 6.05 7.01 0.66
C ASP A 56 4.57 6.73 0.33
N SER A 57 4.30 5.66 -0.44
CA SER A 57 2.92 5.24 -0.75
C SER A 57 2.14 4.89 0.53
N GLN A 58 2.78 4.17 1.44
CA GLN A 58 2.19 3.76 2.72
C GLN A 58 1.98 4.96 3.65
N ASP A 59 3.00 5.82 3.80
CA ASP A 59 2.92 7.02 4.63
C ASP A 59 1.79 7.95 4.18
N LYS A 60 1.65 8.14 2.86
CA LYS A 60 0.60 8.99 2.28
C LYS A 60 -0.80 8.40 2.40
N TYR A 61 -0.92 7.07 2.38
CA TYR A 61 -2.19 6.41 2.72
C TYR A 61 -2.54 6.59 4.22
N PHE A 62 -1.56 6.49 5.12
CA PHE A 62 -1.82 6.75 6.54
C PHE A 62 -2.19 8.21 6.81
N GLU A 63 -1.57 9.16 6.10
CA GLU A 63 -1.94 10.59 6.16
C GLU A 63 -3.40 10.81 5.71
N ALA A 64 -3.83 10.17 4.62
CA ALA A 64 -5.22 10.17 4.18
C ALA A 64 -6.15 9.59 5.26
N THR A 65 -5.77 8.44 5.83
CA THR A 65 -6.54 7.73 6.86
C THR A 65 -6.73 8.57 8.12
N GLN A 66 -5.67 9.25 8.60
CA GLN A 66 -5.76 10.14 9.76
C GLN A 66 -6.72 11.30 9.50
N THR A 67 -6.67 11.88 8.31
CA THR A 67 -7.57 12.97 7.91
C THR A 67 -9.05 12.53 7.94
N VAL A 68 -9.34 11.32 7.46
CA VAL A 68 -10.70 10.74 7.52
C VAL A 68 -11.09 10.38 8.95
N TYR A 69 -10.16 9.89 9.76
CA TYR A 69 -10.39 9.57 11.17
C TYR A 69 -10.79 10.81 11.98
N GLU A 70 -10.16 11.96 11.74
CA GLU A 70 -10.55 13.24 12.35
C GLU A 70 -12.01 13.59 12.05
N TRP A 71 -12.44 13.45 10.78
CA TRP A 71 -13.84 13.67 10.40
C TRP A 71 -14.78 12.69 11.11
N CYS A 72 -14.42 11.42 11.20
CA CYS A 72 -15.21 10.41 11.91
C CYS A 72 -15.40 10.78 13.39
N GLY A 73 -14.36 11.30 14.03
CA GLY A 73 -14.41 11.77 15.42
C GLY A 73 -15.42 12.92 15.62
N VAL A 74 -15.45 13.87 14.67
CA VAL A 74 -16.43 14.97 14.66
C VAL A 74 -17.84 14.45 14.39
N ALA A 75 -18.00 13.65 13.32
CA ALA A 75 -19.28 13.10 12.90
C ALA A 75 -19.94 12.28 14.00
N THR A 76 -19.19 11.43 14.71
CA THR A 76 -19.70 10.59 15.80
C THR A 76 -20.29 11.44 16.93
N GLN A 77 -19.58 12.48 17.37
CA GLN A 77 -20.05 13.35 18.44
C GLN A 77 -21.27 14.18 18.03
N LEU A 78 -21.23 14.73 16.82
CA LEU A 78 -22.31 15.56 16.30
C LEU A 78 -23.58 14.74 16.01
N LEU A 79 -23.46 13.54 15.44
CA LEU A 79 -24.62 12.67 15.19
C LEU A 79 -25.22 12.14 16.50
N ALA A 80 -24.42 11.89 17.54
CA ALA A 80 -24.95 11.60 18.86
C ALA A 80 -25.77 12.77 19.43
N ALA A 81 -25.27 14.01 19.29
CA ALA A 81 -26.02 15.21 19.66
C ALA A 81 -27.30 15.40 18.83
N TYR A 82 -27.25 15.10 17.52
CA TYR A 82 -28.42 15.14 16.64
C TYR A 82 -29.56 14.25 17.16
N ILE A 83 -29.24 13.02 17.60
CA ILE A 83 -30.23 12.07 18.14
C ILE A 83 -30.84 12.62 19.44
N LEU A 84 -30.02 13.11 20.37
CA LEU A 84 -30.50 13.65 21.65
C LEU A 84 -31.38 14.90 21.50
N LEU A 85 -31.29 15.61 20.37
CA LEU A 85 -32.12 16.78 20.12
C LEU A 85 -33.58 16.44 19.77
N PHE A 86 -33.92 15.16 19.56
CA PHE A 86 -35.32 14.75 19.45
C PHE A 86 -36.07 14.78 20.78
N ASP A 87 -35.37 14.65 21.91
CA ASP A 87 -36.00 14.77 23.24
C ASP A 87 -36.58 16.17 23.41
N GLU A 88 -37.83 16.28 23.86
CA GLU A 88 -38.57 17.56 24.00
C GLU A 88 -38.44 18.47 22.76
N TYR A 89 -38.79 17.90 21.61
CA TYR A 89 -38.59 18.51 20.30
C TYR A 89 -39.27 19.88 20.15
N ASN A 90 -38.58 20.81 19.50
CA ASN A 90 -39.10 22.14 19.17
C ASN A 90 -38.29 22.75 18.02
N GLU A 91 -38.76 23.88 17.49
CA GLU A 91 -38.15 24.55 16.34
C GLU A 91 -36.66 24.90 16.54
N LYS A 92 -36.24 25.26 17.77
CA LYS A 92 -34.82 25.54 18.04
C LYS A 92 -33.96 24.29 17.94
N LYS A 93 -34.44 23.16 18.48
CA LYS A 93 -33.75 21.87 18.41
C LYS A 93 -33.72 21.35 16.97
N ALA A 94 -34.79 21.53 16.21
CA ALA A 94 -34.85 21.25 14.78
C ALA A 94 -33.82 22.06 13.97
N SER A 95 -33.69 23.36 14.27
CA SER A 95 -32.66 24.20 13.65
C SER A 95 -31.25 23.72 14.01
N ALA A 96 -31.01 23.37 15.27
CA ALA A 96 -29.71 22.84 15.70
C ALA A 96 -29.37 21.50 15.04
N GLN A 97 -30.36 20.61 14.87
CA GLN A 97 -30.21 19.36 14.13
C GLN A 97 -29.80 19.59 12.68
N LYS A 98 -30.44 20.56 12.01
CA LYS A 98 -30.07 20.97 10.65
C LYS A 98 -28.64 21.49 10.57
N ASP A 99 -28.26 22.39 11.48
CA ASP A 99 -26.90 22.96 11.53
C ASP A 99 -25.84 21.87 11.77
N ILE A 100 -26.15 20.90 12.63
CA ILE A 100 -25.31 19.71 12.86
C ILE A 100 -25.11 18.92 11.57
N LEU A 101 -26.18 18.57 10.85
CA LEU A 101 -26.07 17.80 9.61
C LEU A 101 -25.27 18.55 8.55
N ILE A 102 -25.54 19.84 8.37
CA ILE A 102 -24.77 20.68 7.43
C ILE A 102 -23.29 20.69 7.83
N LYS A 103 -22.98 20.81 9.13
CA LYS A 103 -21.60 20.79 9.61
C LYS A 103 -20.91 19.45 9.35
N VAL A 104 -21.58 18.32 9.57
CA VAL A 104 -21.01 16.99 9.30
C VAL A 104 -20.70 16.81 7.81
N LEU A 105 -21.61 17.24 6.93
CA LEU A 105 -21.43 17.15 5.48
C LEU A 105 -20.32 18.10 4.99
N ASP A 106 -20.29 19.34 5.47
CA ASP A 106 -19.29 20.35 5.11
C ASP A 106 -17.87 19.97 5.56
N ASP A 107 -17.75 19.47 6.79
CA ASP A 107 -16.48 18.96 7.32
C ASP A 107 -16.04 17.71 6.54
N GLY A 108 -16.98 16.83 6.18
CA GLY A 108 -16.73 15.67 5.34
C GLY A 108 -16.18 16.02 3.97
N ILE A 109 -16.80 16.97 3.26
CA ILE A 109 -16.29 17.47 1.98
C ILE A 109 -14.86 17.99 2.15
N THR A 110 -14.61 18.79 3.18
CA THR A 110 -13.28 19.37 3.43
C THR A 110 -12.23 18.29 3.68
N LYS A 111 -12.52 17.35 4.59
CA LYS A 111 -11.59 16.30 5.01
C LYS A 111 -11.36 15.25 3.91
N LEU A 112 -12.40 14.84 3.19
CA LEU A 112 -12.27 13.89 2.09
C LEU A 112 -11.52 14.50 0.89
N ASN A 113 -11.66 15.80 0.62
CA ASN A 113 -10.85 16.50 -0.40
C ASN A 113 -9.37 16.59 0.01
N GLU A 114 -9.07 16.77 1.29
CA GLU A 114 -7.68 16.76 1.76
C GLU A 114 -7.09 15.35 1.67
N ALA A 115 -7.83 14.34 2.12
CA ALA A 115 -7.42 12.94 2.02
C ALA A 115 -7.20 12.49 0.56
N GLN A 116 -7.99 13.02 -0.39
CA GLN A 116 -7.77 12.82 -1.84
C GLN A 116 -6.38 13.24 -2.32
N LYS A 117 -5.82 14.32 -1.76
CA LYS A 117 -4.47 14.77 -2.14
C LYS A 117 -3.43 13.75 -1.70
N SER A 118 -3.53 13.25 -0.48
CA SER A 118 -2.60 12.24 0.04
C SER A 118 -2.78 10.91 -0.71
N LEU A 119 -4.01 10.48 -1.03
CA LEU A 119 -4.26 9.31 -1.88
C LEU A 119 -3.69 9.48 -3.30
N LEU A 120 -3.75 10.68 -3.88
CA LEU A 120 -3.15 10.96 -5.19
C LEU A 120 -1.63 10.74 -5.16
N VAL A 121 -0.95 11.24 -4.14
CA VAL A 121 0.50 11.02 -3.98
C VAL A 121 0.81 9.55 -3.74
N SER A 122 0.03 8.86 -2.90
CA SER A 122 0.18 7.42 -2.68
C SER A 122 0.08 6.61 -3.98
N SER A 123 -0.93 6.90 -4.81
CA SER A 123 -1.10 6.33 -6.15
C SER A 123 0.09 6.63 -7.08
N GLN A 124 0.57 7.88 -7.11
CA GLN A 124 1.74 8.24 -7.91
C GLN A 124 2.99 7.46 -7.50
N SER A 125 3.19 7.29 -6.20
CA SER A 125 4.32 6.53 -5.64
C SER A 125 4.22 5.03 -5.96
N PHE A 126 3.02 4.42 -5.90
CA PHE A 126 2.81 3.06 -6.39
C PHE A 126 3.09 2.92 -7.89
N ASN A 127 2.61 3.86 -8.70
CA ASN A 127 2.85 3.85 -10.14
C ASN A 127 4.35 3.97 -10.48
N ASN A 128 5.08 4.84 -9.77
CA ASN A 128 6.52 4.97 -9.91
C ASN A 128 7.25 3.69 -9.46
N ALA A 129 6.82 3.08 -8.34
CA ALA A 129 7.37 1.82 -7.85
C ALA A 129 7.16 0.70 -8.88
N SER A 130 5.99 0.64 -9.52
CA SER A 130 5.68 -0.30 -10.60
C SER A 130 6.65 -0.16 -11.78
N GLY A 131 6.94 1.07 -12.21
CA GLY A 131 7.94 1.34 -13.26
C GLY A 131 9.34 0.88 -12.88
N LYS A 132 9.75 1.13 -11.63
CA LYS A 132 11.06 0.69 -11.11
C LYS A 132 11.14 -0.84 -10.98
N LEU A 133 10.05 -1.52 -10.60
CA LEU A 133 9.97 -2.98 -10.55
C LEU A 133 10.09 -3.62 -11.94
N LEU A 134 9.51 -3.01 -12.97
CA LEU A 134 9.69 -3.45 -14.36
C LEU A 134 11.14 -3.32 -14.83
N ALA A 135 11.78 -2.19 -14.50
CA ALA A 135 13.20 -1.98 -14.80
C ALA A 135 14.09 -2.98 -14.03
N LEU A 136 13.75 -3.25 -12.77
CA LEU A 136 14.48 -4.21 -11.94
C LEU A 136 14.38 -5.63 -12.50
N ASP A 137 13.21 -6.08 -12.96
CA ASP A 137 13.07 -7.41 -13.56
C ASP A 137 13.99 -7.59 -14.79
N SER A 138 14.08 -6.55 -15.63
CA SER A 138 15.02 -6.53 -16.76
C SER A 138 16.48 -6.57 -16.30
N GLN A 139 16.82 -5.80 -15.26
CA GLN A 139 18.17 -5.80 -14.70
C GLN A 139 18.54 -7.15 -14.09
N LEU A 140 17.64 -7.78 -13.31
CA LEU A 140 17.86 -9.09 -12.71
C LEU A 140 17.97 -10.18 -13.77
N THR A 141 17.20 -10.10 -14.86
CA THR A 141 17.34 -11.04 -15.99
C THR A 141 18.75 -10.95 -16.61
N ASN A 142 19.30 -9.75 -16.75
CA ASN A 142 20.66 -9.54 -17.23
C ASN A 142 21.70 -10.02 -16.21
N ASP A 143 21.57 -9.64 -14.94
CA ASP A 143 22.50 -9.99 -13.87
C ASP A 143 22.53 -11.50 -13.64
N PHE A 144 21.38 -12.18 -13.66
CA PHE A 144 21.25 -13.60 -13.31
C PHE A 144 21.45 -14.53 -14.51
N SER A 145 21.64 -13.99 -15.71
CA SER A 145 22.07 -14.77 -16.87
C SER A 145 23.42 -15.43 -16.60
N GLU A 146 23.55 -16.72 -16.93
CA GLU A 146 24.78 -17.49 -16.71
C GLU A 146 26.00 -16.84 -17.41
N LYS A 147 25.79 -16.12 -18.50
CA LYS A 147 26.85 -15.45 -19.26
C LYS A 147 27.24 -14.09 -18.70
N SER A 148 26.56 -13.58 -17.69
CA SER A 148 26.79 -12.25 -17.14
C SER A 148 28.06 -12.22 -16.28
N SER A 149 28.69 -11.05 -16.20
CA SER A 149 29.82 -10.82 -15.28
C SER A 149 29.40 -10.98 -13.82
N TYR A 150 28.18 -10.58 -13.46
CA TYR A 150 27.64 -10.77 -12.13
C TYR A 150 27.58 -12.26 -11.77
N PHE A 151 26.95 -13.08 -12.60
CA PHE A 151 26.79 -14.51 -12.34
C PHE A 151 28.13 -15.21 -12.22
N GLN A 152 29.05 -14.95 -13.16
CA GLN A 152 30.40 -15.51 -13.12
C GLN A 152 31.15 -15.09 -11.84
N SER A 153 31.03 -13.83 -11.42
CA SER A 153 31.66 -13.38 -10.17
C SER A 153 31.13 -14.08 -8.92
N GLN A 154 29.84 -14.47 -8.89
CA GLN A 154 29.27 -15.22 -7.77
C GLN A 154 29.80 -16.66 -7.77
N VAL A 155 29.88 -17.30 -8.94
CA VAL A 155 30.49 -18.63 -9.09
C VAL A 155 31.94 -18.61 -8.62
N ASP A 156 32.72 -17.60 -9.02
CA ASP A 156 34.13 -17.47 -8.67
C ASP A 156 34.32 -17.23 -7.16
N LYS A 157 33.47 -16.41 -6.53
CA LYS A 157 33.48 -16.20 -5.07
C LYS A 157 33.23 -17.51 -4.32
N ILE A 158 32.18 -18.25 -4.70
CA ILE A 158 31.84 -19.54 -4.09
C ILE A 158 33.00 -20.53 -4.24
N ARG A 159 33.57 -20.66 -5.44
CA ARG A 159 34.71 -21.56 -5.69
C ARG A 159 35.93 -21.15 -4.86
N LYS A 160 36.24 -19.85 -4.81
CA LYS A 160 37.37 -19.34 -4.03
C LYS A 160 37.22 -19.63 -2.54
N GLU A 161 36.02 -19.47 -2.00
CA GLU A 161 35.71 -19.80 -0.61
C GLU A 161 35.85 -21.31 -0.37
N ALA A 162 35.35 -22.14 -1.29
CA ALA A 162 35.53 -23.59 -1.21
C ALA A 162 37.03 -23.96 -1.18
N TYR A 163 37.84 -23.46 -2.11
CA TYR A 163 39.28 -23.80 -2.18
C TYR A 163 40.10 -23.29 -0.99
N ALA A 164 39.64 -22.23 -0.31
CA ALA A 164 40.26 -21.74 0.91
C ALA A 164 39.80 -22.49 2.18
N GLY A 165 38.68 -23.22 2.11
CA GLY A 165 38.04 -23.89 3.24
C GLY A 165 38.43 -25.36 3.44
N ALA A 166 38.00 -25.94 4.56
CA ALA A 166 38.18 -27.35 4.85
C ALA A 166 37.23 -28.22 4.00
N ALA A 167 37.74 -29.33 3.45
CA ALA A 167 37.05 -30.18 2.48
C ALA A 167 35.77 -30.90 2.98
N ALA A 168 35.43 -30.79 4.27
CA ALA A 168 34.26 -31.44 4.90
C ALA A 168 33.15 -30.45 5.31
N GLY A 169 33.19 -29.20 4.82
CA GLY A 169 32.29 -28.13 5.24
C GLY A 169 31.15 -27.77 4.27
N VAL A 170 30.52 -26.64 4.57
CA VAL A 170 29.59 -25.91 3.68
C VAL A 170 30.25 -24.62 3.21
N VAL A 171 29.75 -24.06 2.11
CA VAL A 171 30.19 -22.81 1.52
C VAL A 171 28.99 -21.89 1.38
N ALA A 172 29.15 -20.62 1.76
CA ALA A 172 28.11 -19.63 1.61
C ALA A 172 28.06 -19.11 0.17
N GLY A 173 26.85 -18.93 -0.34
CA GLY A 173 26.56 -18.29 -1.62
C GLY A 173 25.65 -17.09 -1.43
N PRO A 174 25.29 -16.40 -2.52
CA PRO A 174 24.53 -15.17 -2.41
C PRO A 174 23.09 -15.41 -1.93
N PHE A 175 22.48 -14.37 -1.37
CA PHE A 175 21.13 -14.29 -0.84
C PHE A 175 20.86 -15.33 0.26
N GLY A 176 21.89 -15.69 1.03
CA GLY A 176 21.82 -16.73 2.06
C GLY A 176 21.75 -18.16 1.50
N LEU A 177 22.24 -18.41 0.28
CA LEU A 177 22.45 -19.76 -0.23
C LEU A 177 23.53 -20.46 0.61
N ILE A 178 23.31 -21.73 0.97
CA ILE A 178 24.32 -22.58 1.60
C ILE A 178 24.40 -23.87 0.80
N ILE A 179 25.59 -24.25 0.35
CA ILE A 179 25.83 -25.48 -0.41
C ILE A 179 26.98 -26.27 0.19
N SER A 180 27.03 -27.58 -0.05
CA SER A 180 28.15 -28.40 0.42
C SER A 180 29.46 -28.06 -0.30
N TYR A 181 30.58 -28.25 0.39
CA TYR A 181 31.92 -28.13 -0.20
C TYR A 181 32.03 -28.92 -1.51
N SER A 182 31.51 -30.15 -1.56
CA SER A 182 31.59 -31.01 -2.74
C SER A 182 30.91 -30.41 -3.98
N ILE A 183 29.81 -29.66 -3.79
CA ILE A 183 29.15 -28.93 -4.88
C ILE A 183 29.96 -27.68 -5.23
N ALA A 184 30.38 -26.91 -4.22
CA ALA A 184 31.08 -25.64 -4.40
C ALA A 184 32.46 -25.79 -5.07
N ALA A 185 33.22 -26.82 -4.69
CA ALA A 185 34.55 -27.13 -5.22
C ALA A 185 34.52 -27.92 -6.54
N GLY A 186 33.34 -28.32 -7.01
CA GLY A 186 33.17 -29.10 -8.24
C GLY A 186 33.52 -30.58 -8.14
N VAL A 187 33.59 -31.14 -6.92
CA VAL A 187 33.74 -32.59 -6.69
C VAL A 187 32.53 -33.35 -7.22
N VAL A 188 31.33 -32.79 -7.02
CA VAL A 188 30.11 -33.24 -7.70
C VAL A 188 29.89 -32.35 -8.91
N GLU A 189 30.23 -32.88 -10.09
CA GLU A 189 30.20 -32.14 -11.34
C GLU A 189 28.80 -31.59 -11.67
N GLY A 190 28.77 -30.36 -12.21
CA GLY A 190 27.55 -29.75 -12.77
C GLY A 190 26.47 -29.33 -11.76
N LYS A 191 26.69 -29.41 -10.44
CA LYS A 191 25.66 -29.06 -9.44
C LYS A 191 25.65 -27.60 -8.98
N LEU A 192 26.81 -26.92 -8.98
CA LEU A 192 26.91 -25.53 -8.50
C LEU A 192 26.04 -24.56 -9.29
N ILE A 193 26.11 -24.61 -10.63
CA ILE A 193 25.39 -23.68 -11.50
C ILE A 193 23.86 -23.83 -11.34
N PRO A 194 23.28 -25.06 -11.34
CA PRO A 194 21.87 -25.25 -11.02
C PRO A 194 21.45 -24.69 -9.65
N GLU A 195 22.21 -24.95 -8.58
CA GLU A 195 21.89 -24.45 -7.23
C GLU A 195 21.86 -22.91 -7.19
N LEU A 196 22.88 -22.28 -7.78
CA LEU A 196 22.93 -20.82 -7.88
C LEU A 196 21.76 -20.27 -8.72
N LYS A 197 21.48 -20.86 -9.88
CA LYS A 197 20.35 -20.45 -10.73
C LYS A 197 19.01 -20.57 -10.00
N ASN A 198 18.79 -21.66 -9.26
CA ASN A 198 17.57 -21.86 -8.48
C ASN A 198 17.40 -20.76 -7.44
N LYS A 199 18.48 -20.39 -6.74
CA LYS A 199 18.44 -19.31 -5.76
C LYS A 199 18.15 -17.95 -6.42
N LEU A 200 18.85 -17.61 -7.49
CA LEU A 200 18.65 -16.34 -8.20
C LEU A 200 17.24 -16.23 -8.79
N LYS A 201 16.69 -17.34 -9.31
CA LYS A 201 15.30 -17.41 -9.77
C LYS A 201 14.30 -17.16 -8.64
N SER A 202 14.57 -17.66 -7.43
CA SER A 202 13.74 -17.35 -6.25
C SER A 202 13.73 -15.85 -5.93
N VAL A 203 14.88 -15.17 -6.07
CA VAL A 203 14.97 -13.72 -5.86
C VAL A 203 14.20 -12.96 -6.94
N GLN A 204 14.32 -13.36 -8.20
CA GLN A 204 13.55 -12.74 -9.29
C GLN A 204 12.04 -12.94 -9.09
N ASN A 205 11.59 -14.15 -8.76
CA ASN A 205 10.18 -14.46 -8.52
C ASN A 205 9.58 -13.63 -7.38
N PHE A 206 10.36 -13.32 -6.35
CA PHE A 206 9.95 -12.42 -5.27
C PHE A 206 9.58 -11.03 -5.83
N PHE A 207 10.45 -10.43 -6.66
CA PHE A 207 10.17 -9.13 -7.27
C PHE A 207 9.05 -9.18 -8.31
N THR A 208 8.88 -10.29 -9.03
CA THR A 208 7.73 -10.48 -9.93
C THR A 208 6.41 -10.48 -9.14
N THR A 209 6.37 -11.18 -8.00
CA THR A 209 5.20 -11.21 -7.11
C THR A 209 4.91 -9.83 -6.54
N LEU A 210 5.95 -9.12 -6.08
CA LEU A 210 5.83 -7.75 -5.61
C LEU A 210 5.33 -6.81 -6.73
N SER A 211 5.84 -6.94 -7.96
CA SER A 211 5.39 -6.15 -9.11
C SER A 211 3.90 -6.32 -9.38
N ASN A 212 3.40 -7.56 -9.34
CA ASN A 212 1.97 -7.83 -9.51
C ASN A 212 1.13 -7.21 -8.39
N THR A 213 1.61 -7.32 -7.15
CA THR A 213 0.94 -6.76 -5.97
C THR A 213 0.87 -5.24 -6.05
N VAL A 214 1.97 -4.56 -6.39
CA VAL A 214 2.03 -3.10 -6.56
C VAL A 214 1.13 -2.63 -7.70
N LYS A 215 1.11 -3.35 -8.83
CA LYS A 215 0.22 -3.01 -9.96
C LYS A 215 -1.25 -3.12 -9.58
N GLN A 216 -1.61 -4.13 -8.79
CA GLN A 216 -2.99 -4.32 -8.34
C GLN A 216 -3.37 -3.24 -7.34
N ALA A 217 -2.54 -3.00 -6.31
CA ALA A 217 -2.74 -1.91 -5.35
C ALA A 217 -2.89 -0.54 -6.03
N ASN A 218 -2.10 -0.26 -7.07
CA ASN A 218 -2.21 0.98 -7.84
C ASN A 218 -3.57 1.13 -8.55
N LYS A 219 -4.11 0.04 -9.11
CA LYS A 219 -5.45 0.05 -9.72
C LYS A 219 -6.53 0.26 -8.67
N ASP A 220 -6.40 -0.41 -7.54
CA ASP A 220 -7.41 -0.36 -6.49
C ASP A 220 -7.47 1.03 -5.85
N ILE A 221 -6.31 1.65 -5.57
CA ILE A 221 -6.27 3.03 -5.07
C ILE A 221 -6.82 4.03 -6.09
N ASP A 222 -6.55 3.87 -7.39
CA ASP A 222 -7.10 4.74 -8.42
C ASP A 222 -8.61 4.60 -8.57
N ALA A 223 -9.15 3.38 -8.46
CA ALA A 223 -10.59 3.14 -8.44
C ALA A 223 -11.25 3.78 -7.22
N ALA A 224 -10.65 3.64 -6.03
CA ALA A 224 -11.12 4.26 -4.80
C ALA A 224 -11.12 5.79 -4.90
N LYS A 225 -10.03 6.39 -5.39
CA LYS A 225 -9.93 7.84 -5.62
C LYS A 225 -11.01 8.35 -6.57
N LEU A 226 -11.25 7.65 -7.68
CA LEU A 226 -12.28 8.05 -8.64
C LEU A 226 -13.66 8.03 -7.99
N LYS A 227 -13.99 6.94 -7.29
CA LYS A 227 -15.26 6.80 -6.60
C LYS A 227 -15.42 7.84 -5.48
N LEU A 228 -14.35 8.12 -4.74
CA LEU A 228 -14.35 9.13 -3.68
C LEU A 228 -14.65 10.54 -4.22
N THR A 229 -14.15 10.91 -5.40
CA THR A 229 -14.54 12.17 -6.07
C THR A 229 -16.05 12.23 -6.34
N THR A 230 -16.64 11.13 -6.80
CA THR A 230 -18.09 11.04 -7.04
C THR A 230 -18.87 11.18 -5.74
N GLU A 231 -18.47 10.49 -4.67
CA GLU A 231 -19.14 10.59 -3.38
C GLU A 231 -19.01 11.99 -2.76
N ILE A 232 -17.83 12.64 -2.87
CA ILE A 232 -17.65 14.03 -2.42
C ILE A 232 -18.61 14.98 -3.13
N ALA A 233 -18.78 14.82 -4.45
CA ALA A 233 -19.73 15.62 -5.21
C ALA A 233 -21.17 15.38 -4.76
N ALA A 234 -21.56 14.11 -4.56
CA ALA A 234 -22.89 13.75 -4.07
C ALA A 234 -23.17 14.30 -2.65
N ILE A 235 -22.18 14.27 -1.75
CA ILE A 235 -22.28 14.91 -0.42
C ILE A 235 -22.52 16.42 -0.57
N GLY A 236 -21.85 17.07 -1.53
CA GLY A 236 -22.05 18.48 -1.86
C GLY A 236 -23.49 18.81 -2.29
N GLU A 237 -24.06 18.01 -3.20
CA GLU A 237 -25.44 18.17 -3.67
C GLU A 237 -26.44 18.00 -2.52
N ILE A 238 -26.26 16.95 -1.72
CA ILE A 238 -27.12 16.67 -0.55
C ILE A 238 -27.00 17.76 0.49
N LYS A 239 -25.81 18.35 0.69
CA LYS A 239 -25.63 19.48 1.60
C LYS A 239 -26.49 20.67 1.15
N THR A 240 -26.44 21.02 -0.13
CA THR A 240 -27.28 22.11 -0.69
C THR A 240 -28.78 21.81 -0.54
N GLU A 241 -29.21 20.57 -0.76
CA GLU A 241 -30.60 20.17 -0.49
C GLU A 241 -30.97 20.32 1.00
N THR A 242 -30.08 19.88 1.89
CA THR A 242 -30.24 19.97 3.35
C THR A 242 -30.39 21.42 3.82
N GLU A 243 -29.62 22.35 3.24
CA GLU A 243 -29.70 23.79 3.53
C GLU A 243 -31.09 24.39 3.24
N THR A 244 -31.84 23.83 2.28
CA THR A 244 -33.19 24.30 1.93
C THR A 244 -34.31 23.50 2.59
N THR A 245 -34.00 22.32 3.11
CA THR A 245 -34.96 21.42 3.77
C THR A 245 -35.43 22.00 5.11
N ARG A 246 -36.73 21.87 5.39
CA ARG A 246 -37.33 22.21 6.69
C ARG A 246 -37.23 21.00 7.61
N PHE A 247 -36.56 21.17 8.74
CA PHE A 247 -36.35 20.11 9.73
C PHE A 247 -37.43 20.11 10.82
N TYR A 248 -38.06 21.26 11.10
CA TYR A 248 -39.15 21.30 12.06
C TYR A 248 -40.43 20.75 11.42
N VAL A 249 -40.67 19.46 11.67
CA VAL A 249 -41.85 18.71 11.23
C VAL A 249 -42.36 17.86 12.38
N ASP A 250 -43.61 17.42 12.27
CA ASP A 250 -44.22 16.46 13.20
C ASP A 250 -43.81 15.04 12.76
N TYR A 251 -42.73 14.53 13.35
CA TYR A 251 -42.24 13.18 13.09
C TYR A 251 -43.15 12.16 13.79
N ASP A 252 -43.58 11.15 13.05
CA ASP A 252 -44.21 9.96 13.64
C ASP A 252 -43.13 9.00 14.17
N ASP A 253 -43.57 8.01 14.96
CA ASP A 253 -42.68 7.02 15.58
C ASP A 253 -41.93 6.15 14.57
N LEU A 254 -42.32 6.13 13.29
CA LEU A 254 -41.62 5.39 12.23
C LEU A 254 -40.49 6.22 11.60
N MET A 255 -40.57 7.55 11.70
CA MET A 255 -39.55 8.47 11.20
C MET A 255 -38.44 8.78 12.23
N LEU A 256 -38.65 8.45 13.51
CA LEU A 256 -37.68 8.57 14.61
C LEU A 256 -36.84 7.30 14.78
#